data_AF-A0A6M6C9X6-F1
#
_entry.id   AF-A0A6M6C9X6-F1
#
_cell.length_a   1.000
_cell.length_b   1.000
_cell.length_c   1.000
_cell.angle_alpha   90.00
_cell.angle_beta   90.00
_cell.angle_gamma   90.00
#
_symmetry.space_group_name_H-M   'P 1'
#
loop_
_entity.id
_entity.type
_entity.pdbx_description
1 polymer ?
#
loop_
_entity_poly.entity_id
_entity_poly.type
_entity_poly.pdbx_seq_one_letter_code
_entity_poly.pdbx_strand_id
1 'polypeptide(L)'
;GCVEEIQYLTQGLRVNISTHYDIENLKIGASIACAGICLTVVEYGQEQANTNWFAVEAWEETLRLTNLTQWAKGTYVNLERSLRLGDEMGGHLVSGHVDGLAEIIEQKKEGDAVRFILQVPARWSPFIAEKGSVALNGTSLTVNSVKDNIFDVLVIRHTLEVTTWGHAKVGDQVNLEVDQLARYVARL
;
A
#
# COMPACT_ATOMS: atom_id res chain seq x y z
N GLY A 1 -8.98 0.60 5.92
CA GLY A 1 -10.12 -0.31 5.70
C GLY A 1 -9.86 -1.64 6.35
N CYS A 2 -10.87 -2.49 6.44
CA CYS A 2 -10.76 -3.85 6.96
C CYS A 2 -11.37 -4.84 5.96
N VAL A 3 -10.67 -5.94 5.69
CA VAL A 3 -11.19 -7.01 4.82
C VAL A 3 -12.31 -7.75 5.55
N GLU A 4 -13.51 -7.73 4.98
CA GLU A 4 -14.70 -8.35 5.57
C GLU A 4 -14.95 -9.75 5.03
N GLU A 5 -14.64 -9.95 3.75
CA GLU A 5 -14.89 -11.20 3.04
C GLU A 5 -13.91 -11.35 1.86
N ILE A 6 -13.52 -12.60 1.59
CA ILE A 6 -12.75 -12.99 0.42
C ILE A 6 -13.48 -14.13 -0.27
N GLN A 7 -13.83 -13.93 -1.54
CA GLN A 7 -14.41 -14.94 -2.41
C GLN A 7 -13.39 -15.34 -3.48
N TYR A 8 -13.17 -16.65 -3.62
CA TYR A 8 -12.32 -17.19 -4.67
C TYR A 8 -13.05 -17.19 -6.02
N LEU A 9 -12.38 -16.66 -7.04
CA LEU A 9 -12.82 -16.68 -8.43
C LEU A 9 -11.89 -17.58 -9.25
N THR A 10 -12.26 -17.86 -10.49
CA THR A 10 -11.34 -18.49 -11.44
C THR A 10 -10.17 -17.54 -11.71
N GLN A 11 -8.97 -17.89 -11.22
CA GLN A 11 -7.72 -17.10 -11.36
C GLN A 11 -7.77 -15.70 -10.72
N GLY A 12 -8.67 -15.47 -9.77
CA GLY A 12 -8.81 -14.18 -9.11
C GLY A 12 -9.37 -14.30 -7.70
N LEU A 13 -9.33 -13.20 -6.97
CA LEU A 13 -10.00 -13.02 -5.69
C LEU A 13 -10.90 -11.81 -5.75
N ARG A 14 -12.11 -11.95 -5.24
CA ARG A 14 -12.98 -10.82 -4.91
C ARG A 14 -12.85 -10.53 -3.42
N VAL A 15 -12.60 -9.27 -3.08
CA VAL A 15 -12.36 -8.82 -1.71
C VAL A 15 -13.34 -7.71 -1.36
N ASN A 16 -14.12 -7.93 -0.30
CA ASN A 16 -14.99 -6.90 0.28
C ASN A 16 -14.24 -6.20 1.40
N ILE A 17 -14.17 -4.87 1.33
CA ILE A 17 -13.40 -4.03 2.26
C ILE A 17 -14.34 -3.00 2.89
N SER A 18 -14.44 -3.02 4.22
CA SER A 18 -15.10 -1.97 4.98
C SER A 18 -14.24 -0.71 5.04
N THR A 19 -14.91 0.44 4.99
CA THR A 19 -14.25 1.74 4.91
C THR A 19 -15.04 2.83 5.63
N HIS A 20 -14.33 3.87 6.05
CA HIS A 20 -14.93 5.12 6.53
C HIS A 20 -15.11 6.16 5.42
N TYR A 21 -14.74 5.84 4.18
CA TYR A 21 -15.04 6.72 3.06
C TYR A 21 -16.54 6.86 2.88
N ASP A 22 -16.94 8.09 2.61
CA ASP A 22 -18.25 8.34 2.03
C ASP A 22 -18.32 7.70 0.63
N ILE A 23 -19.42 6.97 0.41
CA ILE A 23 -19.71 6.22 -0.80
C ILE A 23 -20.78 6.91 -1.67
N GLU A 24 -21.40 8.00 -1.22
CA GLU A 24 -22.39 8.75 -2.01
C GLU A 24 -21.82 9.18 -3.37
N ASN A 25 -20.53 9.52 -3.39
CA ASN A 25 -19.82 9.95 -4.59
C ASN A 25 -18.88 8.88 -5.16
N LEU A 26 -18.94 7.64 -4.65
CA LEU A 26 -18.21 6.52 -5.23
C LEU A 26 -18.95 6.03 -6.47
N LYS A 27 -18.20 5.59 -7.48
CA LYS A 27 -18.77 5.06 -8.72
C LYS A 27 -18.18 3.68 -8.97
N ILE A 28 -18.97 2.79 -9.55
CA ILE A 28 -18.43 1.57 -10.16
C ILE A 28 -17.40 1.99 -11.21
N GLY A 29 -16.24 1.33 -11.21
CA GLY A 29 -15.10 1.70 -12.03
C GLY A 29 -14.14 2.72 -11.39
N ALA A 30 -14.44 3.24 -10.19
CA ALA A 30 -13.49 4.09 -9.47
C ALA A 30 -12.27 3.28 -9.01
N SER A 31 -11.10 3.91 -9.02
CA SER A 31 -9.87 3.31 -8.51
C SER A 31 -9.58 3.76 -7.07
N ILE A 32 -9.32 2.78 -6.20
CA ILE A 32 -8.88 2.98 -4.81
C ILE A 32 -7.60 2.17 -4.61
N ALA A 33 -6.55 2.82 -4.12
CA ALA A 33 -5.35 2.13 -3.71
C ALA A 33 -5.59 1.40 -2.39
N CYS A 34 -5.44 0.08 -2.38
CA CYS A 34 -5.61 -0.78 -1.21
C CYS A 34 -4.24 -1.35 -0.82
N ALA A 35 -3.66 -0.86 0.29
CA ALA A 35 -2.26 -1.09 0.66
C ALA A 35 -1.28 -0.81 -0.51
N GLY A 36 -1.53 0.26 -1.27
CA GLY A 36 -0.73 0.63 -2.44
C GLY A 36 -1.06 -0.13 -3.72
N ILE A 37 -2.06 -1.00 -3.74
CA ILE A 37 -2.49 -1.71 -4.95
C ILE A 37 -3.67 -0.95 -5.57
N CYS A 38 -3.51 -0.40 -6.77
CA CYS A 38 -4.61 0.23 -7.50
C CYS A 38 -5.64 -0.84 -7.89
N LEU A 39 -6.83 -0.78 -7.27
CA LEU A 39 -7.91 -1.72 -7.52
C LEU A 39 -9.19 -0.98 -7.90
N THR A 40 -9.94 -1.57 -8.83
CA THR A 40 -11.18 -1.01 -9.35
C THR A 40 -12.37 -1.49 -8.52
N VAL A 41 -13.21 -0.55 -8.09
CA VAL A 41 -14.46 -0.82 -7.39
C VAL A 41 -15.46 -1.48 -8.34
N VAL A 42 -15.89 -2.70 -8.01
CA VAL A 42 -16.87 -3.49 -8.78
C VAL A 42 -18.25 -3.54 -8.11
N GLU A 43 -18.32 -3.26 -6.81
CA GLU A 43 -19.55 -3.13 -6.05
C GLU A 43 -19.29 -2.25 -4.82
N TYR A 44 -20.30 -1.59 -4.28
CA TYR A 44 -20.21 -0.89 -3.00
C TYR A 44 -21.58 -0.74 -2.38
N GLY A 45 -21.61 -0.55 -1.07
CA GLY A 45 -22.85 -0.42 -0.34
C GLY A 45 -22.63 -0.04 1.12
N GLN A 46 -23.74 -0.01 1.84
CA GLN A 46 -23.78 0.25 3.28
C GLN A 46 -24.36 -0.97 3.96
N GLU A 47 -23.70 -1.45 5.01
CA GLU A 47 -24.21 -2.54 5.84
C GLU A 47 -25.16 -2.00 6.93
N GLN A 48 -25.97 -2.88 7.51
CA GLN A 48 -27.03 -2.56 8.49
C GLN A 48 -26.53 -1.81 9.75
N ALA A 49 -25.21 -1.80 9.99
CA ALA A 49 -24.55 -1.10 11.10
C ALA A 49 -23.89 0.24 10.69
N ASN A 50 -24.35 0.91 9.63
CA ASN A 50 -23.82 2.20 9.17
C ASN A 50 -22.35 2.17 8.70
N THR A 51 -21.83 0.98 8.38
CA THR A 51 -20.46 0.82 7.87
C THR A 51 -20.51 0.71 6.35
N ASN A 52 -19.79 1.60 5.68
CA ASN A 52 -19.66 1.58 4.22
C ASN A 52 -18.65 0.50 3.82
N TRP A 53 -18.86 -0.09 2.65
CA TRP A 53 -17.95 -1.07 2.08
C TRP A 53 -17.88 -0.94 0.56
N PHE A 54 -16.80 -1.46 -0.01
CA PHE A 54 -16.66 -1.64 -1.44
C PHE A 54 -15.99 -2.98 -1.74
N ALA A 55 -16.31 -3.56 -2.89
CA ALA A 55 -15.70 -4.77 -3.40
C ALA A 55 -14.75 -4.44 -4.54
N VAL A 56 -13.65 -5.18 -4.59
CA VAL A 56 -12.65 -5.15 -5.66
C VAL A 56 -12.32 -6.56 -6.11
N GLU A 57 -11.81 -6.69 -7.32
CA GLU A 57 -11.31 -7.97 -7.85
C GLU A 57 -9.83 -7.85 -8.18
N ALA A 58 -9.03 -8.79 -7.66
CA ALA A 58 -7.61 -8.90 -7.88
C ALA A 58 -7.32 -10.13 -8.74
N TRP A 59 -6.52 -9.95 -9.78
CA TRP A 59 -6.21 -10.98 -10.78
C TRP A 59 -4.75 -11.44 -10.68
N GLU A 60 -4.37 -12.38 -11.55
CA GLU A 60 -3.07 -13.09 -11.53
C GLU A 60 -1.88 -12.19 -11.19
N GLU A 61 -1.68 -11.09 -11.89
CA GLU A 61 -0.50 -10.24 -11.70
C GLU A 61 -0.46 -9.61 -10.31
N THR A 62 -1.60 -9.06 -9.86
CA THR A 62 -1.76 -8.51 -8.51
C THR A 62 -1.52 -9.60 -7.46
N LEU A 63 -2.11 -10.78 -7.63
CA LEU A 63 -1.96 -11.89 -6.68
C LEU A 63 -0.52 -12.38 -6.62
N ARG A 64 0.20 -12.37 -7.74
CA ARG A 64 1.59 -12.82 -7.82
C ARG A 64 2.58 -11.82 -7.21
N LEU A 65 2.33 -10.52 -7.33
CA LEU A 65 3.29 -9.47 -6.94
C LEU A 65 3.06 -8.87 -5.55
N THR A 66 1.86 -9.01 -4.99
CA THR A 66 1.45 -8.24 -3.80
C THR A 66 1.17 -9.12 -2.60
N ASN A 67 1.06 -8.49 -1.42
CA ASN A 67 0.74 -9.19 -0.18
C ASN A 67 -0.76 -9.49 -0.06
N LEU A 68 -1.58 -9.19 -1.08
CA LEU A 68 -3.03 -9.45 -1.08
C LEU A 68 -3.35 -10.93 -0.89
N THR A 69 -2.49 -11.83 -1.37
CA THR A 69 -2.64 -13.29 -1.16
C THR A 69 -2.54 -13.71 0.31
N GLN A 70 -2.01 -12.85 1.18
CA GLN A 70 -1.91 -13.08 2.62
C GLN A 70 -3.08 -12.46 3.39
N TRP A 71 -3.97 -11.72 2.72
CA TRP A 71 -5.10 -11.11 3.38
C TRP A 71 -6.12 -12.17 3.79
N ALA A 72 -6.75 -11.92 4.93
CA ALA A 72 -7.85 -12.72 5.45
C ALA A 72 -8.93 -11.77 5.99
N LYS A 73 -10.09 -12.32 6.34
CA LYS A 73 -11.09 -11.56 7.10
C LYS A 73 -10.45 -10.97 8.37
N GLY A 74 -10.64 -9.67 8.60
CA GLY A 74 -10.04 -8.93 9.70
C GLY A 74 -8.69 -8.28 9.37
N THR A 75 -8.12 -8.49 8.18
CA THR A 75 -6.89 -7.80 7.76
C THR A 75 -7.17 -6.31 7.55
N TYR A 76 -6.45 -5.46 8.27
CA TYR A 76 -6.46 -4.02 8.03
C TYR A 76 -5.56 -3.65 6.86
N VAL A 77 -6.03 -2.72 6.03
CA VAL A 77 -5.29 -2.23 4.85
C VAL A 77 -5.35 -0.70 4.78
N ASN A 78 -4.24 -0.07 4.38
CA ASN A 78 -4.22 1.35 4.04
C ASN A 78 -5.14 1.59 2.84
N LEU A 79 -5.89 2.69 2.83
CA LEU A 79 -6.73 3.08 1.70
C LEU A 79 -6.37 4.49 1.25
N GLU A 80 -6.32 4.71 -0.05
CA GLU A 80 -6.18 6.04 -0.65
C GLU A 80 -7.05 6.15 -1.90
N ARG A 81 -7.78 7.27 -2.06
CA ARG A 81 -8.58 7.51 -3.26
C ARG A 81 -7.73 8.09 -4.37
N SER A 82 -8.10 7.81 -5.62
CA SER A 82 -7.49 8.46 -6.78
C SER A 82 -7.58 9.98 -6.68
N LEU A 83 -6.47 10.66 -7.00
CA LEU A 83 -6.37 12.11 -7.07
C LEU A 83 -7.36 12.69 -8.10
N ARG A 84 -8.00 13.80 -7.74
CA ARG A 84 -8.83 14.63 -8.62
C ARG A 84 -8.05 15.87 -9.04
N LEU A 85 -8.47 16.49 -10.14
CA LEU A 85 -7.90 17.77 -10.56
C LEU A 85 -8.11 18.82 -9.46
N GLY A 86 -6.99 19.40 -9.00
CA GLY A 86 -6.99 20.39 -7.93
C GLY A 86 -6.75 19.82 -6.52
N ASP A 87 -6.67 18.49 -6.36
CA ASP A 87 -6.27 17.89 -5.09
C ASP A 87 -4.80 18.20 -4.77
N GLU A 88 -4.50 18.33 -3.47
CA GLU A 88 -3.13 18.48 -2.98
C GLU A 88 -2.35 17.17 -3.13
N MET A 89 -1.09 17.26 -3.55
CA MET A 89 -0.16 16.14 -3.62
C MET A 89 0.91 16.30 -2.54
N GLY A 90 0.61 15.80 -1.33
CA GLY A 90 1.50 15.94 -0.16
C GLY A 90 2.66 14.94 -0.11
N GLY A 91 2.63 13.89 -0.94
CA GLY A 91 3.69 12.90 -1.08
C GLY A 91 4.43 13.02 -2.41
N HIS A 92 4.67 11.89 -3.07
CA HIS A 92 5.13 11.82 -4.45
C HIS A 92 4.07 11.16 -5.35
N LEU A 93 4.33 11.06 -6.65
CA LEU A 93 3.43 10.38 -7.58
C LEU A 93 3.47 8.86 -7.33
N VAL A 94 2.35 8.33 -6.84
CA VAL A 94 2.11 6.90 -6.63
C VAL A 94 1.02 6.43 -7.60
N SER A 95 1.32 5.43 -8.43
CA SER A 95 0.37 4.85 -9.38
C SER A 95 -0.50 3.75 -8.81
N GLY A 96 -0.04 3.12 -7.73
CA GLY A 96 -0.61 1.89 -7.20
C GLY A 96 -0.24 0.65 -8.02
N HIS A 97 0.83 0.71 -8.81
CA HIS A 97 1.38 -0.42 -9.56
C HIS A 97 2.55 -1.02 -8.77
N VAL A 98 2.21 -1.94 -7.87
CA VAL A 98 3.17 -2.58 -6.97
C VAL A 98 4.16 -3.45 -7.77
N ASP A 99 5.44 -3.27 -7.47
CA ASP A 99 6.57 -3.96 -8.10
C ASP A 99 6.90 -5.31 -7.47
N GLY A 100 6.60 -5.43 -6.20
CA GLY A 100 6.85 -6.62 -5.42
C GLY A 100 6.70 -6.35 -3.94
N LEU A 101 7.43 -7.14 -3.15
CA LEU A 101 7.38 -7.07 -1.71
C LEU A 101 8.74 -6.61 -1.15
N ALA A 102 8.66 -5.84 -0.07
CA ALA A 102 9.76 -5.58 0.84
C ALA A 102 9.48 -6.27 2.18
N GLU A 103 10.48 -6.90 2.77
CA GLU A 103 10.38 -7.53 4.09
C GLU A 103 10.87 -6.56 5.17
N ILE A 104 10.10 -6.38 6.23
CA ILE A 104 10.58 -5.66 7.43
C ILE A 104 11.52 -6.58 8.20
N ILE A 105 12.82 -6.29 8.17
CA ILE A 105 13.84 -7.14 8.84
C ILE A 105 14.21 -6.65 10.24
N GLU A 106 13.98 -5.36 10.55
CA GLU A 106 14.25 -4.79 11.86
C GLU A 106 13.37 -3.56 12.12
N GLN A 107 13.07 -3.30 13.40
CA GLN A 107 12.38 -2.10 13.87
C GLN A 107 13.10 -1.47 15.06
N LYS A 108 13.23 -0.14 15.06
CA LYS A 108 13.83 0.62 16.16
C LYS A 108 12.90 1.74 16.58
N LYS A 109 12.55 1.81 17.86
CA LYS A 109 11.83 2.96 18.42
C LYS A 109 12.77 4.16 18.51
N GLU A 110 12.34 5.30 18.00
CA GLU A 110 13.06 6.57 18.03
C GLU A 110 12.13 7.63 18.63
N GLY A 111 11.96 7.59 19.95
CA GLY A 111 10.93 8.37 20.65
C GLY A 111 9.53 7.91 20.26
N ASP A 112 8.70 8.85 19.78
CA ASP A 112 7.35 8.59 19.28
C ASP A 112 7.31 8.12 17.81
N ALA A 113 8.48 8.06 17.14
CA ALA A 113 8.63 7.53 15.79
C ALA A 113 9.21 6.11 15.81
N VAL A 114 9.08 5.40 14.70
CA VAL A 114 9.66 4.07 14.53
C VAL A 114 10.43 4.02 13.22
N ARG A 115 11.71 3.63 13.29
CA ARG A 115 12.52 3.32 12.12
C ARG A 115 12.28 1.87 11.73
N PHE A 116 11.93 1.67 10.46
CA PHE A 116 11.79 0.37 9.84
C PHE A 116 12.96 0.15 8.89
N ILE A 117 13.61 -1.00 9.03
CA ILE A 117 14.67 -1.44 8.11
C ILE A 117 14.07 -2.54 7.27
N LEU A 118 14.13 -2.36 5.95
CA LEU A 118 13.48 -3.23 4.98
C LEU A 118 14.50 -3.83 4.02
N GLN A 119 14.25 -5.07 3.63
CA GLN A 119 15.00 -5.77 2.59
C GLN A 119 14.11 -5.97 1.36
N VAL A 120 14.67 -5.76 0.17
CA VAL A 120 13.98 -5.98 -1.11
C VAL A 120 14.75 -6.98 -1.98
N PRO A 121 14.09 -7.61 -2.97
CA PRO A 121 14.80 -8.28 -4.05
C PRO A 121 15.85 -7.37 -4.69
N ALA A 122 17.06 -7.88 -4.91
CA ALA A 122 18.21 -7.09 -5.38
C ALA A 122 17.94 -6.30 -6.67
N ARG A 123 17.05 -6.79 -7.54
CA ARG A 123 16.64 -6.09 -8.77
C ARG A 123 15.98 -4.72 -8.55
N TRP A 124 15.43 -4.47 -7.35
CA TRP A 124 14.77 -3.21 -7.01
C TRP A 124 15.70 -2.19 -6.35
N SER A 125 16.84 -2.63 -5.82
CA SER A 125 17.84 -1.77 -5.17
C SER A 125 18.26 -0.56 -6.04
N PRO A 126 18.52 -0.68 -7.36
CA PRO A 126 18.92 0.47 -8.18
C PRO A 126 17.89 1.61 -8.27
N PHE A 127 16.64 1.38 -7.89
CA PHE A 127 15.56 2.37 -7.94
C PHE A 127 15.27 3.02 -6.57
N ILE A 128 16.02 2.63 -5.53
CA ILE A 128 15.86 3.11 -4.16
C ILE A 128 17.10 3.93 -3.81
N ALA A 129 16.95 5.25 -3.80
CA ALA A 129 18.04 6.18 -3.53
C ALA A 129 17.92 6.81 -2.13
N GLU A 130 19.04 7.07 -1.47
CA GLU A 130 19.07 7.85 -0.23
C GLU A 130 18.44 9.23 -0.45
N LYS A 131 17.55 9.65 0.46
CA LYS A 131 16.67 10.83 0.36
C LYS A 131 15.69 10.83 -0.83
N GLY A 132 15.59 9.71 -1.54
CA GLY A 132 14.54 9.48 -2.52
C GLY A 132 13.20 9.13 -1.87
N SER A 133 12.17 9.05 -2.72
CA SER A 133 10.83 8.61 -2.33
C SER A 133 10.65 7.11 -2.56
N VAL A 134 9.79 6.49 -1.77
CA VAL A 134 9.31 5.13 -1.99
C VAL A 134 7.87 5.02 -1.49
N ALA A 135 7.04 4.21 -2.14
CA ALA A 135 5.71 3.87 -1.65
C ALA A 135 5.73 2.46 -1.04
N LEU A 136 5.37 2.38 0.24
CA LEU A 136 5.33 1.11 0.99
C LEU A 136 3.94 0.93 1.60
N ASN A 137 3.24 -0.15 1.23
CA ASN A 137 1.80 -0.32 1.48
C ASN A 137 0.96 0.93 1.09
N GLY A 138 1.37 1.60 0.01
CA GLY A 138 0.75 2.85 -0.47
C GLY A 138 1.12 4.10 0.34
N THR A 139 1.93 3.99 1.39
CA THR A 139 2.40 5.15 2.15
C THR A 139 3.63 5.74 1.48
N SER A 140 3.56 7.00 1.07
CA SER A 140 4.72 7.77 0.61
C SER A 140 5.69 8.02 1.76
N LEU A 141 6.93 7.55 1.63
CA LEU A 141 7.97 7.66 2.66
C LEU A 141 9.30 8.10 2.05
N THR A 142 10.13 8.75 2.86
CA THR A 142 11.50 9.11 2.52
C THR A 142 12.46 7.98 2.90
N VAL A 143 13.30 7.57 1.95
CA VAL A 143 14.40 6.64 2.19
C VAL A 143 15.52 7.39 2.92
N ASN A 144 15.89 6.93 4.11
CA ASN A 144 16.90 7.60 4.94
C ASN A 144 18.32 7.15 4.66
N SER A 145 18.51 5.85 4.45
CA SER A 145 19.77 5.26 4.05
C SER A 145 19.49 4.02 3.20
N VAL A 146 20.44 3.68 2.34
CA VAL A 146 20.40 2.45 1.53
C VAL A 146 21.79 1.84 1.50
N LYS A 147 21.85 0.53 1.67
CA LYS A 147 23.06 -0.28 1.51
C LYS A 147 22.69 -1.60 0.87
N ASP A 148 23.25 -1.87 -0.30
CA ASP A 148 22.90 -3.03 -1.11
C ASP A 148 21.37 -3.07 -1.36
N ASN A 149 20.70 -4.16 -0.98
CA ASN A 149 19.26 -4.33 -1.10
C ASN A 149 18.48 -4.06 0.21
N ILE A 150 19.11 -3.36 1.15
CA ILE A 150 18.52 -3.00 2.44
C ILE A 150 18.46 -1.47 2.53
N PHE A 151 17.33 -0.95 2.98
CA PHE A 151 17.13 0.48 3.21
C PHE A 151 16.30 0.70 4.45
N ASP A 152 16.26 1.94 4.93
CA ASP A 152 15.42 2.30 6.07
C ASP A 152 14.56 3.53 5.81
N VAL A 153 13.42 3.56 6.51
CA VAL A 153 12.47 4.66 6.55
C VAL A 153 12.13 4.99 7.99
N LEU A 154 11.88 6.27 8.29
CA LEU A 154 11.41 6.70 9.60
C LEU A 154 9.92 7.03 9.49
N VAL A 155 9.08 6.29 10.21
CA VAL A 155 7.64 6.51 10.24
C VAL A 155 7.30 7.34 11.46
N ILE A 156 6.75 8.54 11.21
CA ILE A 156 6.40 9.50 12.25
C ILE A 156 5.14 9.08 13.01
N ARG A 157 4.97 9.62 14.22
CA ARG A 157 3.83 9.31 15.11
C ARG A 157 2.47 9.36 14.40
N HIS A 158 2.21 10.44 13.67
CA HIS A 158 0.94 10.60 12.95
C HIS A 158 0.70 9.46 11.95
N THR A 159 1.70 9.10 11.15
CA THR A 159 1.61 7.99 10.20
C THR A 159 1.40 6.66 10.90
N LEU A 160 2.05 6.41 12.04
CA LEU A 160 1.81 5.20 12.84
C LEU A 160 0.36 5.12 13.34
N GLU A 161 -0.24 6.25 13.72
CA GLU A 161 -1.60 6.32 14.27
C GLU A 161 -2.69 6.13 13.20
N VAL A 162 -2.48 6.65 11.98
CA VAL A 162 -3.53 6.68 10.94
C VAL A 162 -3.36 5.62 9.84
N THR A 163 -2.32 4.80 9.92
CA THR A 163 -2.03 3.74 8.95
C THR A 163 -1.74 2.40 9.62
N THR A 164 -1.68 1.34 8.81
CA THR A 164 -1.32 -0.02 9.27
C THR A 164 0.11 -0.13 9.82
N TRP A 165 0.97 0.88 9.64
CA TRP A 165 2.34 0.88 10.18
C TRP A 165 2.40 0.79 11.70
N GLY A 166 1.38 1.26 12.43
CA GLY A 166 1.32 1.12 13.88
C GLY A 166 1.21 -0.34 14.37
N HIS A 167 0.85 -1.28 13.48
CA HIS A 167 0.70 -2.70 13.78
C HIS A 167 1.72 -3.59 13.06
N ALA A 168 2.55 -3.02 12.19
CA ALA A 168 3.54 -3.76 11.43
C ALA A 168 4.61 -4.35 12.35
N LYS A 169 5.07 -5.57 12.06
CA LYS A 169 6.10 -6.30 12.81
C LYS A 169 7.24 -6.78 11.91
N VAL A 170 8.35 -7.16 12.53
CA VAL A 170 9.45 -7.84 11.83
C VAL A 170 8.94 -9.14 11.20
N GLY A 171 9.34 -9.40 9.95
CA GLY A 171 8.88 -10.51 9.11
C GLY A 171 7.68 -10.19 8.22
N ASP A 172 6.98 -9.06 8.44
CA ASP A 172 5.87 -8.68 7.57
C ASP A 172 6.37 -8.29 6.17
N GLN A 173 5.58 -8.66 5.16
CA GLN A 173 5.79 -8.29 3.76
C GLN A 173 4.92 -7.08 3.41
N VAL A 174 5.54 -5.99 2.96
CA VAL A 174 4.86 -4.77 2.54
C VAL A 174 4.94 -4.59 1.02
N ASN A 175 3.87 -4.10 0.41
CA ASN A 175 3.84 -3.80 -1.02
C ASN A 175 4.80 -2.65 -1.33
N LEU A 176 5.73 -2.89 -2.25
CA LEU A 176 6.72 -1.92 -2.72
C LEU A 176 6.31 -1.37 -4.08
N GLU A 177 6.22 -0.06 -4.20
CA GLU A 177 6.28 0.65 -5.48
C GLU A 177 7.48 1.62 -5.44
N VAL A 178 8.42 1.44 -6.37
CA VAL A 178 9.58 2.35 -6.49
C VAL A 178 9.15 3.64 -7.18
N ASP A 179 9.85 4.74 -6.89
CA ASP A 179 9.55 6.03 -7.51
C ASP A 179 9.63 5.93 -9.05
N GLN A 180 8.57 6.35 -9.73
CA GLN A 180 8.53 6.37 -11.19
C GLN A 180 9.63 7.23 -11.79
N LEU A 181 10.05 8.31 -11.11
CA LEU A 181 11.16 9.14 -11.55
C LEU A 181 12.46 8.31 -11.65
N ALA A 182 12.71 7.40 -10.71
CA ALA A 182 13.87 6.51 -10.76
C ALA A 182 13.84 5.59 -12.00
N ARG A 183 12.65 5.12 -12.42
CA ARG A 183 12.50 4.34 -13.66
C ARG A 183 12.88 5.14 -14.89
N TYR A 184 12.43 6.39 -14.96
CA TYR A 184 12.76 7.25 -16.09
C TYR A 184 14.25 7.56 -16.14
N VAL A 185 14.89 7.81 -14.99
CA VAL A 185 16.35 7.98 -14.91
C VAL A 185 17.09 6.73 -15.39
N ALA A 186 16.67 5.53 -14.99
CA ALA A 186 17.30 4.28 -15.42
C ALA A 186 17.09 3.95 -16.92
N ARG A 187 16.13 4.61 -17.59
CA ARG A 187 15.84 4.41 -19.01
C ARG A 187 16.65 5.35 -19.92
N LEU A 188 17.24 6.41 -19.37
CA LEU A 188 18.15 7.33 -20.08
C LEU A 188 19.49 6.65 -20.37
#